data_AF-A0A1V1WSD0-F1
#
_entry.id   AF-A0A1V1WSD0-F1
#
_cell.length_a   1.000
_cell.length_b   1.000
_cell.length_c   1.000
_cell.angle_alpha   90.00
_cell.angle_beta   90.00
_cell.angle_gamma   90.00
#
_symmetry.space_group_name_H-M   'P 1'
#
loop_
_entity.id
_entity.type
_entity.pdbx_description
1 polymer ?
#
loop_
_entity_poly.entity_id
_entity_poly.type
_entity_poly.pdbx_seq_one_letter_code
_entity_poly.pdbx_strand_id
1 'polypeptide(L)'
;MGKKKEKKEKPLDRMTAKELREIALKVPDIVGAHGMNKVELLAVVKEARGIVDEKAKKSSVSIREIKKEIRELKRSREEAKTEQDKNKAQVLRRRISRLKKKTRRAA
;
A
#
# COMPACT_ATOMS: atom_id res chain seq x y z
N MET A 1 -8.35 26.57 31.64
CA MET A 1 -6.91 26.64 31.32
C MET A 1 -6.38 25.20 31.37
N GLY A 2 -5.87 24.51 30.36
CA GLY A 2 -5.63 24.75 28.94
C GLY A 2 -5.33 23.38 28.32
N LYS A 3 -5.80 23.15 27.09
CA LYS A 3 -5.50 21.96 26.29
C LYS A 3 -3.98 21.78 26.19
N LYS A 4 -3.42 20.72 26.77
CA LYS A 4 -2.03 20.31 26.50
C LYS A 4 -1.99 19.60 25.14
N LYS A 5 -1.86 20.43 24.09
CA LYS A 5 -1.21 20.03 22.84
C LYS A 5 0.27 19.79 23.15
N GLU A 6 0.80 18.60 22.90
CA GLU A 6 2.23 18.30 22.81
C GLU A 6 2.34 16.78 22.56
N LYS A 7 2.99 16.22 21.54
CA LYS A 7 3.97 16.69 20.56
C LYS A 7 3.66 15.96 19.25
N LYS A 8 3.99 16.57 18.11
CA LYS A 8 4.06 15.85 16.82
C LYS A 8 5.16 14.79 16.95
N GLU A 9 4.82 13.61 17.46
CA GLU A 9 5.71 12.46 17.51
C GLU A 9 6.05 12.08 16.07
N LYS A 10 7.30 11.64 15.85
CA LYS A 10 7.70 11.05 14.59
C LYS A 10 6.65 10.00 14.19
N PRO A 11 6.23 9.90 12.91
CA PRO A 11 5.30 8.86 12.50
C PRO A 11 5.85 7.50 12.98
N LEU A 12 5.00 6.67 13.60
CA LEU A 12 5.40 5.40 14.22
C LEU A 12 6.27 4.56 13.27
N ASP A 13 5.97 4.59 11.97
CA ASP A 13 6.70 3.91 10.90
C ASP A 13 8.19 4.29 10.79
N ARG A 14 8.60 5.46 11.30
CA ARG A 14 9.99 5.93 11.34
C ARG A 14 10.70 5.66 12.65
N MET A 15 10.00 5.16 13.67
CA MET A 15 10.63 4.80 14.94
C MET A 15 11.49 3.54 14.78
N THR A 16 12.51 3.44 15.62
CA THR A 16 13.37 2.26 15.75
C THR A 16 12.71 1.22 16.65
N ALA A 17 13.14 -0.04 16.54
CA ALA A 17 12.60 -1.12 17.37
C ALA A 17 12.80 -0.88 18.89
N LYS A 18 13.77 -0.05 19.28
CA LYS A 18 13.97 0.33 20.69
C LYS A 18 12.89 1.30 21.17
N GLU A 19 12.66 2.37 20.41
CA GLU A 19 11.60 3.36 20.69
C GLU A 19 10.20 2.69 20.72
N LEU A 20 9.95 1.75 19.81
CA LEU A 20 8.68 1.01 19.79
C LEU A 20 8.50 0.08 20.99
N ARG A 21 9.59 -0.52 21.51
CA ARG A 21 9.56 -1.34 22.74
C ARG A 21 9.27 -0.50 23.98
N GLU A 22 9.86 0.68 24.08
CA GLU A 22 9.59 1.60 25.21
C GLU A 22 8.14 2.08 25.21
N ILE A 23 7.55 2.32 24.04
CA ILE A 23 6.14 2.66 23.92
C ILE A 23 5.27 1.45 24.27
N ALA A 24 5.63 0.26 23.80
CA ALA A 24 4.91 -0.97 24.11
C ALA A 24 4.91 -1.29 25.60
N LEU A 25 6.02 -1.11 26.31
CA LEU A 25 6.13 -1.30 27.76
C LEU A 25 5.29 -0.31 28.58
N LYS A 26 4.99 0.88 28.03
CA LYS A 26 4.13 1.87 28.69
C LYS A 26 2.64 1.56 28.50
N VAL A 27 2.30 0.68 27.56
CA VAL A 27 0.92 0.24 27.32
C VAL A 27 0.71 -1.05 28.12
N PRO A 28 -0.16 -1.05 29.15
CA PRO A 28 -0.37 -2.22 30.01
C PRO A 28 -0.96 -3.43 29.27
N ASP A 29 -1.52 -3.22 28.08
CA ASP A 29 -2.14 -4.26 27.26
C ASP A 29 -1.12 -5.06 26.42
N ILE A 30 0.16 -4.66 26.36
CA ILE A 30 1.18 -5.31 25.51
C ILE A 30 2.13 -6.17 26.34
N VAL A 31 1.85 -7.47 26.42
CA VAL A 31 2.74 -8.47 27.04
C VAL A 31 3.68 -9.05 25.97
N GLY A 32 4.99 -9.09 26.27
CA GLY A 32 5.97 -9.72 25.38
C GLY A 32 6.69 -8.79 24.38
N ALA A 33 6.69 -7.47 24.62
CA ALA A 33 7.33 -6.48 23.74
C ALA A 33 8.81 -6.77 23.40
N HIS A 34 9.54 -7.47 24.28
CA HIS A 34 10.94 -7.81 24.04
C HIS A 34 11.17 -8.86 22.94
N GLY A 35 10.18 -9.75 22.71
CA GLY A 35 10.25 -10.84 21.73
C GLY A 35 9.67 -10.51 20.35
N MET A 36 9.02 -9.35 20.21
CA MET A 36 8.32 -8.98 18.97
C MET A 36 9.26 -8.31 17.95
N ASN A 37 9.07 -8.64 16.67
CA ASN A 37 9.76 -7.98 15.57
C ASN A 37 9.30 -6.53 15.41
N LYS A 38 10.10 -5.69 14.73
CA LYS A 38 9.75 -4.27 14.49
C LYS A 38 8.36 -4.09 13.86
N VAL A 39 7.98 -4.98 12.94
CA VAL A 39 6.68 -4.95 12.24
C VAL A 39 5.53 -5.29 13.19
N GLU A 40 5.73 -6.28 14.05
CA GLU A 40 4.75 -6.70 15.06
C GLU A 40 4.57 -5.61 16.12
N LEU A 41 5.66 -5.03 16.63
CA LEU A 41 5.61 -3.90 17.56
C LEU A 41 4.87 -2.69 16.97
N LEU A 42 5.05 -2.41 15.68
CA LEU A 42 4.30 -1.35 15.01
C LEU A 42 2.80 -1.64 14.97
N ALA A 43 2.41 -2.87 14.67
CA ALA A 43 1.00 -3.27 14.62
C ALA A 43 0.36 -3.14 16.00
N VAL A 44 0.97 -3.73 17.03
CA VAL A 44 0.42 -3.72 18.39
C VAL A 44 0.38 -2.31 18.97
N VAL A 45 1.41 -1.48 18.76
CA VAL A 45 1.40 -0.08 19.22
C VAL A 45 0.37 0.77 18.46
N LYS A 46 0.10 0.47 17.18
CA LYS A 46 -0.96 1.15 16.41
C LYS A 46 -2.36 0.75 16.85
N GLU A 47 -2.57 -0.54 17.11
CA GLU A 47 -3.81 -1.10 17.65
C GLU A 47 -4.11 -0.54 19.05
N ALA A 48 -3.13 -0.55 19.96
CA ALA A 48 -3.24 0.00 21.30
C ALA A 48 -3.50 1.52 21.32
N ARG A 49 -3.01 2.26 20.33
CA ARG A 49 -3.27 3.71 20.18
C ARG A 49 -4.58 4.02 19.46
N GLY A 50 -5.38 3.01 19.10
CA GLY A 50 -6.68 3.18 18.45
C GLY A 50 -6.60 3.77 17.04
N ILE A 51 -5.42 3.77 16.41
CA ILE A 51 -5.26 4.22 15.03
C ILE A 51 -5.57 3.00 14.17
N VAL A 52 -6.84 2.84 13.83
CA VAL A 52 -7.26 2.03 12.68
C VAL A 52 -6.70 2.74 11.44
N ASP A 53 -5.45 2.45 11.11
CA ASP A 53 -4.90 2.75 9.80
C ASP A 53 -5.76 1.94 8.81
N GLU A 54 -6.84 2.56 8.31
CA GLU A 54 -7.44 2.19 7.04
C GLU A 54 -6.30 2.27 6.03
N LYS A 55 -5.61 1.14 5.85
CA LYS A 55 -4.40 0.95 5.06
C LYS A 55 -4.34 2.04 4.02
N ALA A 56 -3.54 3.08 4.29
CA ALA A 56 -3.31 4.13 3.32
C ALA A 56 -2.91 3.40 2.06
N LYS A 57 -3.82 3.36 1.08
CA LYS A 57 -3.68 2.54 -0.12
C LYS A 57 -2.39 3.01 -0.74
N LYS A 58 -1.31 2.24 -0.57
CA LYS A 58 -0.03 2.56 -1.18
C LYS A 58 -0.31 2.58 -2.67
N SER A 59 -0.50 3.78 -3.20
CA SER A 59 -0.80 4.05 -4.60
C SER A 59 0.41 3.78 -5.50
N SER A 60 1.39 3.02 -5.02
CA SER A 60 2.27 2.24 -5.87
C SER A 60 1.44 1.10 -6.45
N VAL A 61 0.69 1.39 -7.53
CA VAL A 61 0.10 0.35 -8.38
C VAL A 61 1.21 -0.66 -8.64
N SER A 62 1.08 -1.85 -8.08
CA SER A 62 2.15 -2.84 -8.09
C SER A 62 2.40 -3.23 -9.55
N ILE A 63 3.67 -3.45 -9.94
CA ILE A 63 4.00 -3.94 -11.29
C ILE A 63 3.19 -5.21 -11.61
N ARG A 64 2.86 -6.03 -10.60
CA ARG A 64 1.99 -7.20 -10.74
C ARG A 64 0.56 -6.83 -11.16
N GLU A 65 -0.02 -5.79 -10.57
CA GLU A 65 -1.37 -5.31 -10.89
C GLU A 65 -1.42 -4.76 -12.32
N ILE A 66 -0.42 -3.98 -12.73
CA ILE A 66 -0.34 -3.47 -14.12
C ILE A 66 -0.24 -4.64 -15.11
N LYS A 67 0.55 -5.67 -14.78
CA LYS A 67 0.65 -6.88 -15.62
C LYS A 67 -0.67 -7.66 -15.69
N LYS A 68 -1.48 -7.66 -14.62
CA LYS A 68 -2.82 -8.26 -14.61
C LYS A 68 -3.76 -7.48 -15.53
N GLU A 69 -3.83 -6.15 -15.41
CA GLU A 69 -4.64 -5.29 -16.28
C GLU A 69 -4.25 -5.45 -17.76
N ILE A 70 -2.94 -5.57 -18.07
CA ILE A 70 -2.48 -5.83 -19.44
C ILE A 70 -3.02 -7.17 -19.99
N ARG A 71 -3.14 -8.21 -19.17
CA ARG A 71 -3.67 -9.52 -19.60
C ARG A 71 -5.16 -9.42 -19.91
N GLU A 72 -5.92 -8.73 -19.07
CA GLU A 72 -7.35 -8.49 -19.25
C GLU A 72 -7.60 -7.68 -20.53
N LEU A 73 -6.90 -6.55 -20.71
CA LEU A 73 -7.04 -5.72 -21.92
C LEU A 73 -6.64 -6.43 -23.22
N LYS A 74 -5.74 -7.42 -23.16
CA LYS A 74 -5.42 -8.25 -24.32
C LYS A 74 -6.59 -9.13 -24.71
N ARG A 75 -7.32 -9.72 -23.75
CA ARG A 75 -8.52 -10.53 -24.03
C ARG A 75 -9.60 -9.66 -24.68
N SER A 76 -9.91 -8.52 -24.07
CA SER A 76 -10.88 -7.57 -24.64
C SER A 76 -10.50 -7.04 -26.02
N ARG A 77 -9.19 -6.99 -26.33
CA ARG A 77 -8.72 -6.62 -27.67
C ARG A 77 -8.98 -7.72 -28.68
N GLU A 78 -8.77 -9.00 -28.32
CA GLU A 78 -9.11 -10.10 -29.23
C GLU A 78 -10.62 -10.18 -29.46
N GLU A 79 -11.43 -9.98 -28.42
CA GLU A 79 -12.90 -9.86 -28.53
C GLU A 79 -13.30 -8.70 -29.47
N ALA A 80 -12.69 -7.52 -29.31
CA ALA A 80 -12.96 -6.39 -30.20
C ALA A 80 -12.54 -6.66 -31.66
N LYS A 81 -11.52 -7.50 -31.89
CA LYS A 81 -11.15 -7.91 -33.26
C LYS A 81 -12.15 -8.90 -33.84
N THR A 82 -12.65 -9.84 -33.04
CA THR A 82 -13.69 -10.78 -33.49
C THR A 82 -14.99 -10.05 -33.81
N GLU A 83 -15.33 -9.02 -33.03
CA GLU A 83 -16.45 -8.10 -33.29
C GLU A 83 -16.20 -7.13 -34.46
N GLN A 84 -15.02 -7.18 -35.10
CA GLN A 84 -14.56 -6.23 -36.13
C GLN A 84 -14.60 -4.75 -35.74
N ASP A 85 -14.68 -4.45 -34.43
CA ASP A 85 -14.62 -3.08 -33.92
C ASP A 85 -13.16 -2.59 -33.90
N LYS A 86 -12.76 -2.03 -35.05
CA LYS A 86 -11.42 -1.49 -35.28
C LYS A 86 -11.09 -0.35 -34.31
N ASN A 87 -12.07 0.46 -33.92
CA ASN A 87 -11.87 1.61 -33.03
C ASN A 87 -11.55 1.13 -31.61
N LYS A 88 -12.37 0.23 -31.06
CA LYS A 88 -12.16 -0.38 -29.75
C LYS A 88 -10.84 -1.16 -29.70
N ALA A 89 -10.53 -1.93 -30.74
CA ALA A 89 -9.24 -2.64 -30.84
C ALA A 89 -8.04 -1.67 -30.85
N GLN A 90 -8.14 -0.52 -31.55
CA GLN A 90 -7.08 0.49 -31.59
C GLN A 90 -6.89 1.19 -30.23
N VAL A 91 -7.98 1.56 -29.55
CA VAL A 91 -7.95 2.17 -28.21
C VAL A 91 -7.30 1.21 -27.21
N LEU A 92 -7.71 -0.06 -27.20
CA LEU A 92 -7.15 -1.09 -26.33
C LEU A 92 -5.65 -1.31 -26.61
N ARG A 93 -5.23 -1.32 -27.88
CA ARG A 93 -3.81 -1.39 -28.26
C ARG A 93 -3.01 -0.23 -27.66
N ARG A 94 -3.52 1.00 -27.75
CA ARG A 94 -2.86 2.21 -27.20
C ARG A 94 -2.76 2.13 -25.67
N ARG A 95 -3.83 1.70 -25.00
CA ARG A 95 -3.86 1.53 -23.53
C ARG A 95 -2.84 0.49 -23.06
N ILE A 96 -2.79 -0.68 -23.70
CA ILE A 96 -1.78 -1.72 -23.43
C ILE A 96 -0.36 -1.16 -23.58
N SER A 97 -0.08 -0.41 -24.64
CA SER A 97 1.24 0.19 -24.87
C SER A 97 1.63 1.20 -23.77
N ARG A 98 0.68 2.02 -23.30
CA ARG A 98 0.91 2.96 -22.20
C ARG A 98 1.22 2.22 -20.89
N LEU A 99 0.46 1.17 -20.56
CA LEU A 99 0.71 0.36 -19.37
C LEU A 99 2.06 -0.36 -19.42
N LYS A 100 2.46 -0.91 -20.57
CA LYS A 100 3.80 -1.49 -20.77
C LYS A 100 4.92 -0.46 -20.56
N LYS A 101 4.74 0.77 -21.05
CA LYS A 101 5.70 1.87 -20.81
C LYS A 101 5.75 2.22 -19.32
N LYS A 102 4.61 2.27 -18.63
CA LYS A 102 4.54 2.49 -17.17
C LYS A 102 5.29 1.40 -16.39
N THR A 103 5.15 0.13 -16.76
CA THR A 103 5.92 -0.96 -16.13
C THR A 103 7.42 -0.87 -16.37
N ARG A 104 7.86 -0.39 -17.55
CA ARG A 104 9.29 -0.23 -17.85
C ARG A 104 9.93 0.95 -17.13
N ARG A 105 9.15 1.98 -16.79
CA ARG A 105 9.63 3.14 -16.03
C ARG A 105 9.67 2.90 -14.52
N ALA A 106 8.89 1.93 -14.05
CA ALA A 106 8.74 1.60 -12.63
C ALA A 106 9.64 0.42 -12.19
N ALA A 107 10.30 -0.24 -13.15
CA ALA A 107 11.32 -1.27 -12.93
C ALA A 107 12.69 -0.62 -13.08
#